data_AF-A0A7X6WDG0-F1
#
_entry.id   AF-A0A7X6WDG0-F1
#
_cell.length_a   1.000
_cell.length_b   1.000
_cell.length_c   1.000
_cell.angle_alpha   90.00
_cell.angle_beta   90.00
_cell.angle_gamma   90.00
#
_symmetry.space_group_name_H-M   'P 1'
#
loop_
_entity.id
_entity.type
_entity.pdbx_description
1 polymer ?
#
loop_
_entity_poly.entity_id
_entity_poly.type
_entity_poly.pdbx_seq_one_letter_code
_entity_poly.pdbx_strand_id
1 'polypeptide(L)'
;MRNRYFTLIIIVVLIFSLTACGTKKEVEKVENPVQTSKDVVAEVEPEKPAEEIEKVEEESDEGLLVVGETINKGDSGSGPVKIDSGLTQIFIPEGLDYNLYMSFVDGNTGSIRVDFGIGNRGAGHIEVTTTRMIKSLDDAANECIRMNDFGTLKSEIGDEVIYGDLTYKYVTIKETDETNVKNYLVAYYKRSDDKDIYVELRTNGGDSYNKMDIDDPLVGELLKALVLK
;
A
#
# COMPACT_ATOMS: atom_id res chain seq x y z
N MET A 1 -19.76 -36.61 40.35
CA MET A 1 -20.12 -37.39 39.14
C MET A 1 -19.90 -36.47 37.94
N ARG A 2 -18.69 -36.30 37.39
CA ARG A 2 -18.00 -37.08 36.34
C ARG A 2 -18.90 -37.52 35.17
N ASN A 3 -18.72 -36.85 34.03
CA ASN A 3 -18.86 -37.29 32.62
C ASN A 3 -18.40 -36.07 31.77
N ARG A 4 -17.16 -35.89 31.28
CA ARG A 4 -16.31 -36.68 30.37
C ARG A 4 -16.98 -37.05 29.05
N TYR A 5 -16.99 -36.13 28.08
CA TYR A 5 -16.99 -36.45 26.65
C TYR A 5 -16.17 -35.40 25.88
N PHE A 6 -14.92 -35.76 25.60
CA PHE A 6 -14.05 -35.18 24.58
C PHE A 6 -14.34 -35.94 23.28
N THR A 7 -14.63 -35.25 22.19
CA THR A 7 -14.51 -35.84 20.84
C THR A 7 -13.98 -34.81 19.86
N LEU A 8 -12.68 -34.94 19.56
CA LEU A 8 -11.98 -34.32 18.43
C LEU A 8 -12.21 -35.19 17.19
N ILE A 9 -12.59 -34.60 16.06
CA ILE A 9 -12.56 -35.27 14.75
C ILE A 9 -11.63 -34.47 13.85
N ILE A 10 -10.44 -35.03 13.63
CA ILE A 10 -9.45 -34.60 12.65
C ILE A 10 -9.75 -35.37 11.35
N ILE A 11 -9.89 -34.67 10.23
CA ILE A 11 -9.93 -35.28 8.90
C ILE A 11 -8.70 -34.78 8.13
N VAL A 12 -7.73 -35.67 7.95
CA VAL A 12 -6.59 -35.51 7.05
C VAL A 12 -6.90 -36.30 5.78
N VAL A 13 -6.87 -35.64 4.62
CA VAL A 13 -6.89 -36.30 3.30
C VAL A 13 -5.63 -35.88 2.54
N LEU A 14 -4.59 -36.70 2.66
CA LEU A 14 -3.64 -36.99 1.59
C LEU A 14 -4.28 -38.15 0.78
N ILE A 15 -4.09 -38.40 -0.52
CA ILE A 15 -2.89 -38.57 -1.36
C ILE A 15 -3.47 -38.56 -2.81
N PHE A 16 -2.82 -38.11 -3.89
CA PHE A 16 -1.97 -38.96 -4.75
C PHE A 16 -1.26 -38.15 -5.83
N SER A 17 0.04 -38.42 -5.93
CA SER A 17 0.95 -38.04 -7.00
C SER A 17 0.65 -38.79 -8.30
N LEU A 18 0.80 -38.12 -9.44
CA LEU A 18 1.12 -38.77 -10.71
C LEU A 18 2.32 -38.08 -11.36
N THR A 19 3.38 -38.86 -11.49
CA THR A 19 4.60 -38.66 -12.27
C THR A 19 4.36 -38.88 -13.77
N ALA A 20 4.94 -38.01 -14.59
CA ALA A 20 5.48 -38.31 -15.93
C ALA A 20 6.56 -37.22 -16.18
N CYS A 21 7.86 -37.48 -16.06
CA CYS A 21 8.74 -38.31 -16.90
C CYS A 21 8.55 -38.04 -18.40
N GLY A 22 9.46 -37.24 -18.97
CA GLY A 22 9.48 -36.90 -20.39
C GLY A 22 10.70 -36.07 -20.82
N THR A 23 11.88 -36.70 -20.71
CA THR A 23 13.05 -36.59 -21.63
C THR A 23 13.54 -35.22 -22.14
N LYS A 24 14.76 -34.85 -21.72
CA LYS A 24 15.67 -33.94 -22.43
C LYS A 24 16.35 -34.65 -23.63
N LYS A 25 16.48 -33.94 -24.76
CA LYS A 25 17.54 -34.05 -25.79
C LYS A 25 17.68 -32.65 -26.43
N GLU A 26 18.73 -31.90 -26.14
CA GLU A 26 20.06 -31.82 -26.79
C GLU A 26 20.05 -31.16 -28.20
N VAL A 27 20.54 -29.91 -28.20
CA VAL A 27 21.43 -29.19 -29.14
C VAL A 27 21.36 -29.49 -30.65
N GLU A 28 21.09 -28.45 -31.44
CA GLU A 28 21.92 -28.20 -32.63
C GLU A 28 22.10 -26.69 -32.89
N LYS A 29 23.35 -26.33 -33.14
CA LYS A 29 23.90 -24.99 -33.39
C LYS A 29 24.14 -24.89 -34.89
N VAL A 30 23.67 -23.84 -35.57
CA VAL A 30 24.20 -23.49 -36.90
C VAL A 30 24.40 -21.97 -36.98
N GLU A 31 25.66 -21.60 -37.20
CA GLU A 31 26.17 -20.25 -37.46
C GLU A 31 25.95 -19.83 -38.93
N ASN A 32 25.85 -18.51 -39.11
CA ASN A 32 25.86 -17.69 -40.34
C ASN A 32 26.96 -18.05 -41.38
N PRO A 33 26.85 -17.64 -42.68
CA PRO A 33 27.42 -16.34 -43.15
C PRO A 33 26.69 -15.66 -44.36
N VAL A 34 26.47 -14.33 -44.40
CA VAL A 34 27.32 -13.18 -44.88
C VAL A 34 27.22 -12.85 -46.41
N GLN A 35 26.96 -11.55 -46.68
CA GLN A 35 27.49 -10.64 -47.74
C GLN A 35 26.82 -10.32 -49.12
N THR A 36 26.58 -8.99 -49.30
CA THR A 36 26.79 -8.06 -50.46
C THR A 36 26.06 -8.29 -51.81
N SER A 37 25.68 -7.32 -52.65
CA SER A 37 26.16 -5.94 -52.92
C SER A 37 25.28 -5.15 -53.94
N LYS A 38 25.26 -3.81 -53.77
CA LYS A 38 25.45 -2.69 -54.75
C LYS A 38 24.41 -2.19 -55.79
N ASP A 39 24.55 -0.87 -55.98
CA ASP A 39 24.13 0.11 -57.03
C ASP A 39 22.74 0.76 -56.89
N VAL A 40 22.51 2.08 -56.69
CA VAL A 40 23.08 3.42 -57.03
C VAL A 40 22.15 4.21 -57.98
N VAL A 41 21.58 5.31 -57.43
CA VAL A 41 21.15 6.61 -58.02
C VAL A 41 19.84 6.70 -58.84
N ALA A 42 18.88 7.48 -58.32
CA ALA A 42 18.37 8.71 -58.97
C ALA A 42 17.45 9.51 -58.01
N GLU A 43 17.69 10.81 -58.01
CA GLU A 43 17.08 11.91 -57.25
C GLU A 43 15.69 12.27 -57.81
N VAL A 44 14.65 12.25 -56.96
CA VAL A 44 13.41 13.03 -57.14
C VAL A 44 12.85 13.37 -55.75
N GLU A 45 12.89 14.65 -55.41
CA GLU A 45 12.16 15.23 -54.29
C GLU A 45 10.66 15.26 -54.62
N PRO A 46 9.78 14.80 -53.72
CA PRO A 46 8.51 15.51 -53.56
C PRO A 46 8.18 15.76 -52.10
N GLU A 47 7.88 17.03 -51.85
CA GLU A 47 7.01 17.62 -50.82
C GLU A 47 6.66 16.77 -49.58
N LYS A 48 7.15 17.28 -48.46
CA LYS A 48 6.77 16.99 -47.07
C LYS A 48 5.25 16.83 -46.90
N PRO A 49 4.73 15.66 -46.52
CA PRO A 49 3.45 15.60 -45.82
C PRO A 49 3.68 16.19 -44.43
N ALA A 50 2.85 17.15 -44.04
CA ALA A 50 2.77 17.55 -42.65
C ALA A 50 2.41 16.31 -41.83
N GLU A 51 3.33 15.83 -40.98
CA GLU A 51 3.00 14.94 -39.89
C GLU A 51 1.91 15.63 -39.07
N GLU A 52 0.70 15.14 -39.22
CA GLU A 52 -0.36 15.33 -38.26
C GLU A 52 0.22 14.83 -36.94
N ILE A 53 0.51 15.76 -36.04
CA ILE A 53 0.94 15.44 -34.67
C ILE A 53 -0.27 14.73 -34.08
N GLU A 54 -0.24 13.40 -34.14
CA GLU A 54 -1.16 12.53 -33.43
C GLU A 54 -1.12 13.01 -31.98
N LYS A 55 -2.21 13.66 -31.54
CA LYS A 55 -2.42 13.92 -30.13
C LYS A 55 -2.39 12.54 -29.51
N VAL A 56 -1.29 12.23 -28.82
CA VAL A 56 -1.28 11.19 -27.81
C VAL A 56 -2.36 11.63 -26.84
N GLU A 57 -3.55 11.03 -26.96
CA GLU A 57 -4.52 11.04 -25.88
C GLU A 57 -3.76 10.42 -24.70
N GLU A 58 -3.44 11.23 -23.69
CA GLU A 58 -3.02 10.69 -22.41
C GLU A 58 -4.09 9.69 -22.02
N GLU A 59 -3.72 8.40 -22.01
CA GLU A 59 -4.52 7.37 -21.37
C GLU A 59 -4.72 7.85 -19.94
N SER A 60 -5.92 8.36 -19.64
CA SER A 60 -6.29 8.69 -18.28
C SER A 60 -6.24 7.38 -17.51
N ASP A 61 -5.32 7.27 -16.56
CA ASP A 61 -5.23 6.12 -15.65
C ASP A 61 -6.56 6.00 -14.91
N GLU A 62 -7.43 5.08 -15.38
CA GLU A 62 -8.75 4.89 -14.82
C GLU A 62 -8.62 4.55 -13.33
N GLY A 63 -9.15 5.40 -12.46
CA GLY A 63 -9.02 5.25 -11.02
C GLY A 63 -7.87 6.04 -10.38
N LEU A 64 -7.16 6.91 -11.12
CA LEU A 64 -6.26 7.90 -10.53
C LEU A 64 -7.04 9.14 -10.05
N LEU A 65 -6.93 9.45 -8.77
CA LEU A 65 -7.47 10.63 -8.12
C LEU A 65 -6.34 11.53 -7.61
N VAL A 66 -6.23 12.74 -8.14
CA VAL A 66 -5.17 13.70 -7.82
C VAL A 66 -5.73 14.76 -6.88
N VAL A 67 -5.09 14.90 -5.71
CA VAL A 67 -5.49 15.85 -4.68
C VAL A 67 -5.39 17.28 -5.19
N GLY A 68 -6.50 18.02 -5.07
CA GLY A 68 -6.59 19.41 -5.55
C GLY A 68 -6.99 19.54 -7.03
N GLU A 69 -7.10 18.43 -7.75
CA GLU A 69 -7.60 18.40 -9.13
C GLU A 69 -8.91 17.61 -9.22
N THR A 70 -8.88 16.32 -8.88
CA THR A 70 -10.02 15.41 -9.02
C THR A 70 -10.57 14.90 -7.69
N ILE A 71 -9.87 15.12 -6.58
CA ILE A 71 -10.36 14.80 -5.23
C ILE A 71 -10.09 15.92 -4.22
N ASN A 72 -11.05 16.16 -3.33
CA ASN A 72 -11.08 17.18 -2.29
C ASN A 72 -11.20 16.57 -0.89
N LYS A 73 -11.02 17.43 0.13
CA LYS A 73 -11.26 17.06 1.53
C LYS A 73 -12.72 16.63 1.73
N GLY A 74 -12.92 15.48 2.37
CA GLY A 74 -14.24 14.92 2.67
C GLY A 74 -14.76 13.99 1.58
N ASP A 75 -14.05 13.85 0.46
CA ASP A 75 -14.44 12.92 -0.59
C ASP A 75 -14.31 11.47 -0.09
N SER A 76 -15.19 10.63 -0.62
CA SER A 76 -15.34 9.24 -0.22
C SER A 76 -15.71 8.39 -1.42
N GLY A 77 -15.46 7.09 -1.32
CA GLY A 77 -15.73 6.15 -2.39
C GLY A 77 -15.31 4.74 -2.02
N SER A 78 -15.13 3.90 -3.04
CA SER A 78 -14.68 2.52 -2.90
C SER A 78 -13.50 2.28 -3.83
N GLY A 79 -12.58 1.41 -3.42
CA GLY A 79 -11.52 0.92 -4.30
C GLY A 79 -12.05 -0.01 -5.39
N PRO A 80 -11.23 -0.35 -6.41
CA PRO A 80 -9.83 0.04 -6.53
C PRO A 80 -9.67 1.50 -6.97
N VAL A 81 -8.84 2.25 -6.26
CA VAL A 81 -8.54 3.65 -6.60
C VAL A 81 -7.16 4.06 -6.11
N LYS A 82 -6.47 4.91 -6.86
CA LYS A 82 -5.17 5.47 -6.51
C LYS A 82 -5.31 6.94 -6.16
N ILE A 83 -4.95 7.32 -4.94
CA ILE A 83 -4.97 8.71 -4.48
C ILE A 83 -3.54 9.25 -4.55
N ASP A 84 -3.32 10.26 -5.38
CA ASP A 84 -2.04 10.93 -5.57
C ASP A 84 -2.04 12.32 -4.91
N SER A 85 -1.00 12.59 -4.13
CA SER A 85 -0.71 13.90 -3.55
C SER A 85 0.76 14.23 -3.72
N GLY A 86 1.18 15.46 -3.39
CA GLY A 86 2.61 15.78 -3.37
C GLY A 86 3.39 15.14 -2.20
N LEU A 87 2.72 14.45 -1.27
CA LEU A 87 3.37 13.69 -0.18
C LEU A 87 3.50 12.20 -0.47
N THR A 88 2.51 11.61 -1.14
CA THR A 88 2.37 10.15 -1.21
C THR A 88 1.40 9.74 -2.32
N GLN A 89 1.53 8.48 -2.75
CA GLN A 89 0.49 7.73 -3.44
C GLN A 89 -0.06 6.65 -2.52
N ILE A 90 -1.38 6.63 -2.35
CA ILE A 90 -2.10 5.62 -1.58
C ILE A 90 -3.01 4.86 -2.54
N PHE A 91 -2.85 3.53 -2.63
CA PHE A 91 -3.74 2.68 -3.39
C PHE A 91 -4.76 2.03 -2.45
N ILE A 92 -6.05 2.32 -2.66
CA ILE A 92 -7.15 1.67 -1.95
C ILE A 92 -7.55 0.43 -2.75
N PRO A 93 -7.38 -0.78 -2.22
CA PRO A 93 -7.71 -2.02 -2.92
C PRO A 93 -9.23 -2.21 -3.09
N GLU A 94 -9.61 -3.08 -4.02
CA GLU A 94 -10.99 -3.52 -4.19
C GLU A 94 -11.52 -4.10 -2.85
N GLY A 95 -12.75 -3.75 -2.49
CA GLY A 95 -13.39 -4.21 -1.25
C GLY A 95 -13.16 -3.29 -0.04
N LEU A 96 -12.33 -2.25 -0.15
CA LEU A 96 -12.25 -1.18 0.84
C LEU A 96 -12.98 0.09 0.38
N ASP A 97 -13.81 0.61 1.27
CA ASP A 97 -14.35 1.96 1.19
C ASP A 97 -13.40 2.94 1.86
N TYR A 98 -13.37 4.18 1.38
CA TYR A 98 -12.50 5.22 1.90
C TYR A 98 -13.25 6.53 2.17
N ASN A 99 -12.76 7.28 3.16
CA ASN A 99 -13.13 8.67 3.44
C ASN A 99 -11.85 9.50 3.63
N LEU A 100 -11.74 10.61 2.90
CA LEU A 100 -10.50 11.38 2.82
C LEU A 100 -10.52 12.61 3.74
N TYR A 101 -9.47 12.72 4.55
CA TYR A 101 -9.17 13.89 5.35
C TYR A 101 -7.81 14.44 4.93
N MET A 102 -7.72 15.74 4.71
CA MET A 102 -6.46 16.37 4.31
C MET A 102 -6.33 17.77 4.90
N SER A 103 -5.07 18.16 5.13
CA SER A 103 -4.68 19.48 5.58
C SER A 103 -3.28 19.80 5.06
N PHE A 104 -3.21 20.54 3.95
CA PHE A 104 -1.97 20.93 3.32
C PHE A 104 -1.63 22.40 3.63
N VAL A 105 -0.39 22.67 4.00
CA VAL A 105 0.18 24.03 4.05
C VAL A 105 0.59 24.44 2.64
N ASP A 106 1.19 23.51 1.91
CA ASP A 106 1.53 23.60 0.50
C ASP A 106 1.39 22.19 -0.13
N GLY A 107 1.67 22.05 -1.42
CA GLY A 107 1.49 20.79 -2.14
C GLY A 107 2.30 19.61 -1.59
N ASN A 108 3.36 19.82 -0.79
CA ASN A 108 4.24 18.76 -0.28
C ASN A 108 4.51 18.83 1.23
N THR A 109 3.71 19.60 1.97
CA THR A 109 3.79 19.80 3.42
C THR A 109 2.40 19.81 4.00
N GLY A 110 2.15 18.92 4.96
CA GLY A 110 0.83 18.79 5.57
C GLY A 110 0.53 17.34 5.92
N SER A 111 -0.74 16.98 5.85
CA SER A 111 -1.19 15.61 6.08
C SER A 111 -2.30 15.19 5.12
N ILE A 112 -2.28 13.90 4.81
CA ILE A 112 -3.38 13.17 4.17
C ILE A 112 -3.69 11.96 5.04
N ARG A 113 -4.97 11.76 5.33
CA ARG A 113 -5.47 10.63 6.10
C ARG A 113 -6.64 10.01 5.37
N VAL A 114 -6.56 8.70 5.18
CA VAL A 114 -7.63 7.89 4.61
C VAL A 114 -8.21 7.02 5.71
N ASP A 115 -9.45 7.30 6.10
CA ASP A 115 -10.24 6.37 6.90
C ASP A 115 -10.77 5.27 5.99
N PHE A 116 -10.54 4.01 6.34
CA PHE A 116 -10.93 2.86 5.51
C PHE A 116 -11.78 1.85 6.27
N GLY A 117 -12.54 1.05 5.53
CA GLY A 117 -13.24 -0.11 6.06
C GLY A 117 -14.17 -0.77 5.05
N ILE A 118 -15.06 -1.66 5.51
CA ILE A 118 -15.93 -2.47 4.65
C ILE A 118 -17.39 -2.01 4.80
N GLY A 119 -18.06 -1.70 3.69
CA GLY A 119 -19.47 -1.28 3.70
C GLY A 119 -19.68 0.07 4.39
N ASN A 120 -18.76 1.01 4.17
CA ASN A 120 -18.68 2.35 4.74
C ASN A 120 -18.62 2.38 6.28
N ARG A 121 -18.12 1.29 6.88
CA ARG A 121 -17.87 1.19 8.32
C ARG A 121 -16.40 1.44 8.58
N GLY A 122 -16.05 2.63 9.04
CA GLY A 122 -14.67 2.98 9.37
C GLY A 122 -14.05 2.00 10.36
N ALA A 123 -13.09 1.20 9.89
CA ALA A 123 -12.45 0.12 10.62
C ALA A 123 -10.98 0.43 10.95
N GLY A 124 -10.36 1.32 10.18
CA GLY A 124 -9.01 1.81 10.39
C GLY A 124 -8.77 3.13 9.70
N HIS A 125 -7.54 3.61 9.78
CA HIS A 125 -7.07 4.69 8.93
C HIS A 125 -5.58 4.55 8.66
N ILE A 126 -5.13 5.17 7.57
CA ILE A 126 -3.73 5.46 7.32
C ILE A 126 -3.55 6.97 7.22
N GLU A 127 -2.61 7.52 7.96
CA GLU A 127 -2.20 8.92 7.91
C GLU A 127 -0.75 9.01 7.45
N VAL A 128 -0.50 9.89 6.48
CA VAL A 128 0.83 10.28 6.02
C VAL A 128 0.97 11.78 6.25
N THR A 129 2.02 12.19 6.97
CA THR A 129 2.17 13.58 7.39
C THR A 129 3.62 14.01 7.56
N THR A 130 3.91 15.27 7.24
CA THR A 130 5.22 15.92 7.51
C THR A 130 5.18 16.81 8.74
N THR A 131 4.07 16.82 9.49
CA THR A 131 3.87 17.76 10.61
C THR A 131 4.40 17.23 11.94
N ARG A 132 5.02 16.05 11.94
CA ARG A 132 5.58 15.40 13.13
C ARG A 132 7.09 15.64 13.22
N MET A 133 7.58 15.96 14.41
CA MET A 133 9.00 16.12 14.66
C MET A 133 9.63 14.77 15.06
N ILE A 134 9.83 13.89 14.08
CA ILE A 134 10.46 12.58 14.25
C ILE A 134 11.77 12.51 13.47
N LYS A 135 12.73 11.71 13.92
CA LYS A 135 14.06 11.61 13.28
C LYS A 135 14.50 10.17 13.03
N SER A 136 13.65 9.20 13.37
CA SER A 136 13.93 7.78 13.26
C SER A 136 12.64 6.97 13.37
N LEU A 137 12.72 5.68 13.03
CA LEU A 137 11.63 4.73 13.21
C LEU A 137 11.27 4.54 14.70
N ASP A 138 12.25 4.59 15.60
CA ASP A 138 12.02 4.54 17.05
C ASP A 138 11.30 5.80 17.55
N ASP A 139 11.66 6.97 17.03
CA ASP A 139 10.93 8.21 17.34
C ASP A 139 9.49 8.14 16.84
N ALA A 140 9.25 7.53 15.67
CA ALA A 140 7.90 7.32 15.14
C ALA A 140 7.04 6.45 16.07
N ALA A 141 7.60 5.35 16.60
CA ALA A 141 6.88 4.49 17.56
C ALA A 141 6.58 5.22 18.89
N ASN A 142 7.53 6.00 19.40
CA ASN A 142 7.32 6.81 20.60
C ASN A 142 6.32 7.95 20.38
N GLU A 143 6.35 8.60 19.22
CA GLU A 143 5.38 9.62 18.82
C GLU A 143 3.96 9.04 18.72
N CYS A 144 3.81 7.84 18.16
CA CYS A 144 2.54 7.11 18.12
C CYS A 144 1.95 6.95 19.51
N ILE A 145 2.74 6.46 20.48
CA ILE A 145 2.31 6.32 21.87
C ILE A 145 1.96 7.68 22.45
N ARG A 146 2.83 8.68 22.33
CA ARG A 146 2.60 10.03 22.88
C ARG A 146 1.30 10.67 22.40
N MET A 147 0.89 10.36 21.17
CA MET A 147 -0.30 10.94 20.54
C MET A 147 -1.59 10.17 20.81
N ASN A 148 -1.49 8.88 21.14
CA ASN A 148 -2.63 7.98 21.25
C ASN A 148 -2.84 7.42 22.67
N ASP A 149 -1.82 7.49 23.54
CA ASP A 149 -1.87 7.15 24.97
C ASP A 149 -1.86 8.44 25.81
N PHE A 150 -3.01 8.77 26.39
CA PHE A 150 -3.18 9.93 27.26
C PHE A 150 -2.79 9.66 28.73
N GLY A 151 -1.96 8.64 28.97
CA GLY A 151 -1.34 8.34 30.26
C GLY A 151 -2.06 7.31 31.13
N THR A 152 -3.07 6.64 30.57
CA THR A 152 -3.89 5.63 31.29
C THR A 152 -3.95 4.29 30.56
N LEU A 153 -3.37 4.19 29.36
CA LEU A 153 -3.41 2.99 28.54
C LEU A 153 -2.11 2.21 28.70
N LYS A 154 -2.16 0.92 28.35
CA LYS A 154 -0.94 0.10 28.25
C LYS A 154 -0.49 0.13 26.80
N SER A 155 0.74 0.57 26.58
CA SER A 155 1.37 0.62 25.27
C SER A 155 2.54 -0.37 25.18
N GLU A 156 2.70 -0.96 24.00
CA GLU A 156 3.76 -1.92 23.69
C GLU A 156 4.30 -1.63 22.29
N ILE A 157 5.63 -1.58 22.16
CA ILE A 157 6.32 -1.49 20.88
C ILE A 157 6.77 -2.91 20.53
N GLY A 158 6.30 -3.40 19.39
CA GLY A 158 6.59 -4.74 18.87
C GLY A 158 7.73 -4.76 17.86
N ASP A 159 7.79 -5.87 17.12
CA ASP A 159 8.80 -6.10 16.10
C ASP A 159 8.63 -5.20 14.87
N GLU A 160 9.67 -5.17 14.05
CA GLU A 160 9.65 -4.53 12.74
C GLU A 160 9.10 -5.48 11.67
N VAL A 161 8.36 -4.92 10.72
CA VAL A 161 7.79 -5.64 9.58
C VAL A 161 8.00 -4.82 8.31
N ILE A 162 8.13 -5.48 7.17
CA ILE A 162 8.35 -4.84 5.88
C ILE A 162 7.12 -5.04 5.00
N TYR A 163 6.59 -3.93 4.48
CA TYR A 163 5.57 -3.91 3.44
C TYR A 163 6.03 -3.00 2.31
N GLY A 164 6.13 -3.54 1.09
CA GLY A 164 6.70 -2.80 -0.04
C GLY A 164 8.13 -2.37 0.28
N ASP A 165 8.40 -1.08 0.09
CA ASP A 165 9.72 -0.46 0.31
C ASP A 165 9.89 0.14 1.72
N LEU A 166 8.88 0.00 2.59
CA LEU A 166 8.86 0.62 3.91
C LEU A 166 9.02 -0.42 5.03
N THR A 167 9.89 -0.09 5.98
CA THR A 167 9.96 -0.75 7.28
C THR A 167 9.00 -0.06 8.24
N TYR A 168 8.10 -0.84 8.82
CA TYR A 168 7.15 -0.42 9.84
C TYR A 168 7.54 -1.02 11.19
N LYS A 169 7.09 -0.38 12.27
CA LYS A 169 7.16 -0.89 13.63
C LYS A 169 5.76 -1.07 14.18
N TYR A 170 5.48 -2.22 14.79
CA TYR A 170 4.22 -2.44 15.48
C TYR A 170 4.15 -1.61 16.77
N VAL A 171 3.00 -0.99 17.00
CA VAL A 171 2.65 -0.38 18.29
C VAL A 171 1.26 -0.84 18.67
N THR A 172 1.10 -1.38 19.87
CA THR A 172 -0.21 -1.76 20.42
C THR A 172 -0.55 -0.83 21.57
N ILE A 173 -1.76 -0.28 21.58
CA ILE A 173 -2.27 0.52 22.70
C ILE A 173 -3.62 -0.05 23.11
N LYS A 174 -3.74 -0.44 24.38
CA LYS A 174 -4.94 -1.07 24.91
C LYS A 174 -5.39 -0.50 26.24
N GLU A 175 -6.71 -0.49 26.43
CA GLU A 175 -7.32 -0.25 27.75
C GLU A 175 -6.91 -1.36 28.73
N THR A 176 -6.97 -1.05 30.03
CA THR A 176 -6.50 -1.97 31.09
C THR A 176 -7.29 -3.27 31.12
N ASP A 177 -8.54 -3.26 30.69
CA ASP A 177 -9.44 -4.41 30.59
C ASP A 177 -9.43 -5.11 29.22
N GLU A 178 -8.56 -4.66 28.31
CA GLU A 178 -8.36 -5.21 26.96
C GLU A 178 -9.59 -5.16 26.04
N THR A 179 -10.64 -4.43 26.43
CA THR A 179 -11.88 -4.32 25.62
C THR A 179 -11.69 -3.43 24.39
N ASN A 180 -10.77 -2.48 24.47
CA ASN A 180 -10.43 -1.53 23.42
C ASN A 180 -8.95 -1.65 23.08
N VAL A 181 -8.65 -2.46 22.08
CA VAL A 181 -7.29 -2.67 21.55
C VAL A 181 -7.18 -1.94 20.23
N LYS A 182 -6.18 -1.08 20.11
CA LYS A 182 -5.80 -0.42 18.86
C LYS A 182 -4.42 -0.91 18.47
N ASN A 183 -4.33 -1.41 17.26
CA ASN A 183 -3.07 -1.85 16.67
C ASN A 183 -2.64 -0.79 15.67
N TYR A 184 -1.34 -0.51 15.69
CA TYR A 184 -0.72 0.49 14.83
C TYR A 184 0.49 -0.10 14.14
N LEU A 185 0.71 0.37 12.91
CA LEU A 185 1.96 0.21 12.18
C LEU A 185 2.44 1.60 11.82
N VAL A 186 3.66 1.93 12.25
CA VAL A 186 4.25 3.25 12.00
C VAL A 186 5.53 3.15 11.20
N ALA A 187 5.75 4.13 10.32
CA ALA A 187 6.98 4.25 9.55
C ALA A 187 7.53 5.67 9.60
N TYR A 188 8.83 5.76 9.36
CA TYR A 188 9.58 7.00 9.22
C TYR A 188 10.26 7.00 7.84
N TYR A 189 10.15 8.12 7.14
CA TYR A 189 10.83 8.32 5.87
C TYR A 189 11.57 9.64 5.86
N LYS A 190 12.89 9.55 5.68
CA LYS A 190 13.76 10.72 5.64
C LYS A 190 13.71 11.38 4.27
N ARG A 191 13.39 12.67 4.24
CA ARG A 191 13.42 13.47 3.01
C ARG A 191 14.70 14.29 2.93
N SER A 192 15.05 14.68 1.72
CA SER A 192 16.23 15.54 1.47
C SER A 192 16.01 17.00 1.83
N ASP A 193 14.76 17.43 2.01
CA ASP A 193 14.37 18.81 2.32
C ASP A 193 14.05 19.02 3.82
N ASP A 194 14.49 18.09 4.67
CA ASP A 194 14.30 18.09 6.13
C ASP A 194 12.81 18.11 6.59
N LYS A 195 11.87 17.84 5.67
CA LYS A 195 10.44 17.66 5.95
C LYS A 195 10.10 16.18 6.04
N ASP A 196 10.72 15.48 6.98
CA ASP A 196 10.55 14.03 7.13
C ASP A 196 9.09 13.61 7.28
N ILE A 197 8.77 12.42 6.76
CA ILE A 197 7.41 11.87 6.75
C ILE A 197 7.23 10.87 7.89
N TYR A 198 6.12 11.04 8.61
CA TYR A 198 5.53 10.06 9.50
C TYR A 198 4.37 9.36 8.81
N VAL A 199 4.34 8.03 8.91
CA VAL A 199 3.19 7.21 8.52
C VAL A 199 2.64 6.54 9.76
N GLU A 200 1.31 6.59 9.95
CA GLU A 200 0.58 5.84 10.98
C GLU A 200 -0.59 5.13 10.33
N LEU A 201 -0.57 3.81 10.33
CA LEU A 201 -1.76 3.00 10.08
C LEU A 201 -2.31 2.53 11.42
N ARG A 202 -3.60 2.70 11.65
CA ARG A 202 -4.32 2.17 12.82
C ARG A 202 -5.45 1.27 12.37
N THR A 203 -5.59 0.11 12.98
CA THR A 203 -6.82 -0.68 12.93
C THR A 203 -7.49 -0.79 14.30
N ASN A 204 -8.81 -0.93 14.28
CA ASN A 204 -9.57 -1.23 15.50
C ASN A 204 -9.54 -2.74 15.75
N GLY A 205 -8.93 -3.16 16.86
CA GLY A 205 -8.93 -4.55 17.32
C GLY A 205 -10.04 -4.83 18.35
N GLY A 206 -9.85 -5.90 19.14
CA GLY A 206 -10.75 -6.27 20.23
C GLY A 206 -12.17 -6.63 19.78
N ASP A 207 -13.17 -6.25 20.59
CA ASP A 207 -14.60 -6.48 20.38
C ASP A 207 -15.29 -5.30 19.63
N SER A 208 -14.53 -4.53 18.85
CA SER A 208 -15.06 -3.41 18.07
C SER A 208 -16.12 -3.86 17.06
N TYR A 209 -17.23 -3.14 16.97
CA TYR A 209 -18.26 -3.36 15.94
C TYR A 209 -17.73 -3.12 14.52
N ASN A 210 -16.71 -2.27 14.38
CA ASN A 210 -16.01 -1.97 13.14
C ASN A 210 -14.57 -2.47 13.24
N LYS A 211 -14.40 -3.76 13.54
CA LYS A 211 -13.09 -4.41 13.63
C LYS A 211 -12.55 -4.69 12.23
N MET A 212 -11.25 -4.45 12.06
CA MET A 212 -10.46 -5.02 10.98
C MET A 212 -9.11 -5.40 11.58
N ASP A 213 -8.65 -6.63 11.31
CA ASP A 213 -7.36 -7.05 11.85
C ASP A 213 -6.23 -6.28 11.17
N ILE A 214 -5.14 -6.01 11.89
CA ILE A 214 -3.96 -5.37 11.29
C ILE A 214 -3.27 -6.30 10.29
N ASP A 215 -3.43 -7.61 10.48
CA ASP A 215 -2.92 -8.65 9.57
C ASP A 215 -3.94 -9.01 8.45
N ASP A 216 -5.04 -8.26 8.33
CA ASP A 216 -6.00 -8.46 7.26
C ASP A 216 -5.32 -8.25 5.88
N PRO A 217 -5.57 -9.14 4.88
CA PRO A 217 -4.95 -9.02 3.56
C PRO A 217 -5.11 -7.65 2.90
N LEU A 218 -6.27 -6.99 3.05
CA LEU A 218 -6.53 -5.68 2.45
C LEU A 218 -5.72 -4.56 3.13
N VAL A 219 -5.45 -4.68 4.44
CA VAL A 219 -4.51 -3.79 5.14
C VAL A 219 -3.09 -4.02 4.61
N GLY A 220 -2.70 -5.28 4.41
CA GLY A 220 -1.42 -5.62 3.82
C GLY A 220 -1.23 -5.08 2.40
N GLU A 221 -2.28 -5.08 1.57
CA GLU A 221 -2.26 -4.49 0.22
C GLU A 221 -2.12 -2.97 0.26
N LEU A 222 -2.88 -2.30 1.12
CA LEU A 222 -2.78 -0.85 1.36
C LEU A 222 -1.35 -0.44 1.74
N LEU A 223 -0.71 -1.18 2.66
CA LEU A 223 0.66 -0.91 3.12
C LEU A 223 1.71 -1.18 2.03
N LYS A 224 1.58 -2.31 1.31
CA LYS A 224 2.54 -2.68 0.23
C LYS A 224 2.56 -1.68 -0.91
N ALA A 225 1.43 -1.06 -1.22
CA ALA A 225 1.29 -0.14 -2.34
C ALA A 225 1.52 1.33 -1.96
N LEU A 226 1.85 1.63 -0.70
CA LEU A 226 2.13 2.99 -0.25
C LEU A 226 3.46 3.48 -0.82
N VAL A 227 3.43 4.61 -1.51
CA VAL A 227 4.63 5.28 -2.03
C VAL A 227 4.77 6.64 -1.37
N LEU A 228 5.95 6.96 -0.82
CA LEU A 228 6.26 8.26 -0.23
C LEU A 228 7.11 9.10 -1.19
N LYS A 229 6.88 10.42 -1.21
CA LYS A 229 7.55 11.37 -2.11
C LYS A 229 8.46 12.34 -1.35
#